data_AF-A0A1R4EUE8-F1
#
_entry.id   AF-A0A1R4EUE8-F1
#
_cell.length_a   1.000
_cell.length_b   1.000
_cell.length_c   1.000
_cell.angle_alpha   90.00
_cell.angle_beta   90.00
_cell.angle_gamma   90.00
#
_symmetry.space_group_name_H-M   'P 1'
#
loop_
_entity.id
_entity.type
_entity.pdbx_description
1 polymer ?
#
loop_
_entity_poly.entity_id
_entity_poly.type
_entity_poly.pdbx_seq_one_letter_code
_entity_poly.pdbx_strand_id
1 'polypeptide(L)' 'MDARQRLRDWVAASGTRLDRDRPTRQTTWPGEEPAPQVEDIVIEDRDDEFTDFVLAEVNVRRAQEDEFYRTLDAETGEVS' A
#
# COMPACT_ATOMS: atom_id res chain seq x y z
N MET A 1 -14.36 -25.85 -16.08
CA MET A 1 -14.18 -24.59 -16.84
C MET A 1 -14.79 -23.38 -16.11
N ASP A 2 -15.91 -23.54 -15.41
CA ASP A 2 -16.65 -22.48 -14.70
C ASP A 2 -15.86 -21.66 -13.65
N ALA A 3 -15.09 -22.32 -12.78
CA ALA A 3 -14.39 -21.63 -11.67
C ALA A 3 -13.34 -20.58 -12.13
N ARG A 4 -12.58 -20.89 -13.20
CA ARG A 4 -11.59 -19.95 -13.76
C ARG A 4 -12.25 -18.75 -14.42
N GLN A 5 -13.41 -18.96 -15.04
CA GLN A 5 -14.17 -17.87 -15.66
C GLN A 5 -14.75 -16.95 -14.58
N ARG A 6 -15.40 -17.53 -13.56
CA ARG A 6 -15.92 -16.78 -12.42
C ARG A 6 -14.85 -15.97 -11.69
N LEU A 7 -13.64 -16.51 -11.55
CA LEU A 7 -12.51 -15.76 -10.96
C LEU A 7 -12.14 -14.54 -11.82
N ARG A 8 -12.08 -14.69 -13.15
CA ARG A 8 -11.79 -13.56 -14.05
C ARG A 8 -12.89 -12.52 -14.03
N ASP A 9 -14.15 -12.96 -14.04
CA ASP A 9 -15.30 -12.05 -13.98
C ASP A 9 -15.30 -11.26 -12.67
N TRP A 10 -14.96 -11.91 -11.55
CA TRP A 10 -14.85 -11.26 -10.25
C TRP A 10 -13.68 -10.27 -10.18
N VAL A 11 -12.49 -10.65 -10.67
CA VAL A 11 -11.32 -9.74 -10.75
C VAL A 11 -11.64 -8.51 -11.61
N ALA A 12 -12.27 -8.70 -12.76
CA ALA A 12 -12.71 -7.60 -13.61
C ALA A 12 -13.74 -6.70 -12.90
N ALA A 13 -14.69 -7.27 -12.16
CA ALA A 13 -15.70 -6.52 -11.41
C ALA A 13 -15.13 -5.77 -10.19
N SER A 14 -14.12 -6.34 -9.50
CA SER A 14 -13.39 -5.68 -8.42
C SER A 14 -12.61 -4.45 -8.89
N GLY A 15 -12.35 -4.34 -10.20
CA GLY A 15 -11.68 -3.19 -10.79
C GLY A 15 -10.19 -3.13 -10.49
N THR A 16 -9.57 -4.25 -10.09
CA THR A 16 -8.12 -4.33 -9.92
C THR A 16 -7.48 -4.32 -11.31
N ARG A 17 -6.75 -3.25 -11.62
CA ARG A 17 -6.01 -3.08 -12.88
C ARG A 17 -4.53 -3.23 -12.61
N LEU A 18 -3.81 -3.76 -13.60
CA LEU A 18 -2.36 -3.98 -13.48
C LEU A 18 -1.57 -2.70 -13.81
N ASP A 19 -2.12 -1.89 -14.70
CA ASP A 19 -1.54 -0.67 -15.27
C ASP A 19 -1.95 0.60 -14.51
N ARG A 20 -2.81 0.46 -13.49
CA ARG A 20 -3.35 1.60 -12.76
C ARG A 20 -3.56 1.29 -11.30
N ASP A 21 -3.08 2.18 -10.45
CA ASP A 21 -3.52 2.25 -9.07
C ASP A 21 -4.79 3.10 -8.98
N ARG A 22 -5.74 2.63 -8.19
CA ARG A 22 -6.99 3.34 -7.92
C ARG A 22 -7.13 3.43 -6.41
N PRO A 23 -6.83 4.61 -5.81
CA PRO A 23 -6.99 4.79 -4.38
C PRO A 23 -8.39 4.35 -3.93
N THR A 24 -8.45 3.71 -2.74
CA THR A 24 -9.68 3.11 -2.21
C THR A 24 -10.86 4.04 -2.42
N ARG A 25 -11.90 3.54 -3.11
CA ARG A 25 -13.15 4.27 -3.35
C ARG A 25 -13.70 4.69 -1.98
N GLN A 26 -13.65 5.98 -1.65
CA GLN A 26 -14.29 6.48 -0.44
C GLN A 26 -15.80 6.47 -0.65
N THR A 27 -16.52 5.80 0.22
CA THR A 27 -17.99 5.78 0.22
C THR A 27 -18.48 7.04 0.92
N THR A 28 -19.21 7.89 0.20
CA THR A 28 -19.90 9.04 0.78
C THR A 28 -21.11 8.58 1.60
N TRP A 29 -21.22 9.05 2.83
CA TRP A 29 -22.37 8.76 3.68
C TRP A 29 -23.53 9.75 3.45
N PRO A 30 -24.78 9.39 3.79
CA PRO A 30 -25.91 10.31 3.68
C PRO A 30 -25.68 11.61 4.45
N GLY A 31 -25.77 12.75 3.76
CA GLY A 31 -25.55 14.08 4.33
C GLY A 31 -24.10 14.59 4.26
N GLU A 32 -23.17 13.77 3.76
CA GLU A 32 -21.80 14.18 3.46
C GLU A 32 -21.70 14.67 2.00
N GLU A 33 -20.88 15.69 1.79
CA GLU A 33 -20.54 16.11 0.43
C GLU A 33 -19.68 15.02 -0.23
N PRO A 34 -20.02 14.56 -1.45
CA PRO A 34 -19.21 13.57 -2.13
C PRO A 34 -17.75 14.00 -2.26
N ALA A 35 -16.83 13.09 -1.92
CA ALA A 35 -15.42 13.32 -2.19
C ALA A 35 -15.20 13.56 -3.69
N PRO A 36 -14.20 14.37 -4.07
CA PRO A 36 -13.85 14.55 -5.47
C PRO A 36 -13.62 13.20 -6.15
N GLN A 37 -13.93 13.15 -7.44
CA GLN A 37 -13.62 11.98 -8.26
C GLN A 37 -12.13 11.66 -8.14
N VAL A 38 -11.83 10.45 -7.69
CA VAL A 38 -10.46 9.95 -7.63
C VAL A 38 -10.07 9.50 -9.03
N GLU A 39 -9.03 10.12 -9.58
CA GLU A 39 -8.43 9.70 -10.85
C GLU A 39 -7.57 8.45 -10.65
N ASP A 40 -7.57 7.58 -11.65
CA ASP A 40 -6.66 6.44 -11.67
C ASP A 40 -5.23 6.94 -11.92
N ILE A 41 -4.28 6.46 -11.12
CA ILE A 41 -2.85 6.75 -11.25
C ILE A 41 -2.25 5.67 -12.16
N VAL A 42 -1.50 6.06 -13.19
CA VAL A 42 -0.83 5.09 -14.08
C VAL A 42 0.35 4.46 -13.37
N ILE A 43 0.51 3.15 -13.56
CA ILE A 43 1.69 2.38 -13.19
C ILE A 43 2.49 2.16 -14.48
N GLU A 44 3.60 2.89 -14.65
CA GLU A 44 4.42 2.87 -15.86
C GLU A 44 5.31 1.63 -15.93
N ASP A 45 6.00 1.32 -14.83
CA ASP A 45 6.78 0.09 -14.65
C ASP A 45 6.50 -0.50 -13.26
N ARG A 46 5.66 -1.53 -13.24
CA ARG A 46 5.18 -2.12 -11.99
C ARG A 46 6.30 -2.76 -11.18
N ASP A 47 7.30 -3.33 -11.82
CA ASP A 47 8.35 -4.06 -11.11
C ASP A 47 9.34 -3.07 -10.47
N ASP A 48 9.68 -2.00 -11.20
CA ASP A 48 10.52 -0.93 -10.69
C ASP A 48 9.80 -0.12 -9.60
N GLU A 49 8.55 0.32 -9.84
CA GLU A 49 7.76 1.06 -8.85
C GLU A 49 7.53 0.26 -7.56
N PHE A 50 7.29 -1.05 -7.67
CA PHE A 50 7.18 -1.93 -6.51
C PHE A 50 8.50 -2.00 -5.73
N THR A 51 9.61 -2.13 -6.44
CA THR A 51 10.95 -2.18 -5.83
C THR A 51 11.25 -0.89 -5.08
N ASP A 52 10.98 0.25 -5.71
CA ASP A 52 11.16 1.58 -5.12
C ASP A 52 10.31 1.77 -3.85
N PHE A 53 9.03 1.37 -3.91
CA PHE A 53 8.14 1.40 -2.76
C PHE A 53 8.69 0.55 -1.59
N VAL A 54 9.11 -0.69 -1.85
CA VAL A 54 9.63 -1.58 -0.81
C VAL A 54 10.94 -1.04 -0.23
N LEU A 55 11.83 -0.51 -1.06
CA LEU A 55 13.10 0.09 -0.59
C LEU A 55 12.84 1.31 0.29
N ALA A 56 11.92 2.19 -0.11
CA ALA A 56 11.51 3.33 0.71
C ALA A 56 10.99 2.87 2.08
N GLU A 57 10.13 1.86 2.10
CA GLU A 57 9.54 1.37 3.34
C GLU A 57 10.56 0.61 4.24
N VAL A 58 11.52 -0.09 3.64
CA VAL A 58 12.65 -0.67 4.38
C VAL A 58 13.49 0.42 5.03
N ASN A 59 13.75 1.53 4.32
CA ASN A 59 14.52 2.64 4.87
C ASN A 59 13.79 3.34 6.03
N VAL A 60 12.46 3.50 5.93
CA VAL A 60 11.63 4.01 7.03
C VAL A 60 11.78 3.12 8.26
N ARG A 61 11.65 1.79 8.10
CA ARG A 61 11.79 0.86 9.23
C ARG A 61 13.19 0.87 9.83
N ARG A 62 14.24 0.93 9.01
CA ARG A 62 15.62 1.06 9.51
C ARG A 62 15.82 2.35 10.31
N ALA A 63 15.30 3.48 9.85
CA ALA A 63 15.40 4.73 10.57
C ALA A 63 14.69 4.67 11.93
N GLN A 64 13.52 4.01 11.98
CA GLN A 64 12.77 3.76 13.22
C GLN A 64 13.54 2.83 14.17
N GLU A 65 14.13 1.75 13.66
CA GLU A 65 14.99 0.84 14.43
C GLU A 65 16.23 1.58 14.97
N ASP A 66 16.91 2.36 14.14
CA ASP A 66 18.08 3.14 14.54
C ASP A 66 17.74 4.20 15.59
N GLU A 67 16.56 4.83 15.50
CA GLU A 67 16.05 5.72 16.54
C GLU A 67 15.78 4.97 17.85
N PHE A 68 15.05 3.85 17.77
CA PHE A 68 14.77 2.99 18.91
C PHE A 68 16.05 2.54 19.62
N TYR A 69 17.04 2.00 18.90
CA TYR A 69 18.30 1.55 19.48
C TYR A 69 19.19 2.70 19.98
N ARG A 70 19.14 3.90 19.38
CA ARG A 70 19.81 5.09 19.93
C ARG A 70 19.21 5.56 21.26
N THR A 71 17.91 5.37 21.44
CA THR A 71 17.24 5.70 22.72
C THR A 71 17.47 4.65 23.82
N LEU A 72 17.96 3.46 23.46
CA LEU A 72 18.23 2.34 24.37
C LEU A 72 19.64 2.38 25.02
N ASP A 73 20.13 3.55 25.48
CA ASP A 73 21.56 3.70 25.80
C ASP A 73 22.13 2.71 26.85
N ALA A 74 23.42 2.40 26.64
CA ALA A 74 24.25 1.32 27.16
C ALA A 74 24.53 1.30 28.69
N GLU A 75 23.80 2.06 29.49
CA GLU A 75 24.01 2.16 30.95
C GLU A 75 23.36 1.02 31.76
N THR A 76 22.29 0.39 31.26
CA THR A 76 21.53 -0.58 32.08
C THR A 76 21.93 -2.04 31.87
N GLY A 77 22.68 -2.37 30.81
CA GLY A 77 23.21 -3.72 30.60
C GLY A 77 22.18 -4.85 30.50
N GLU A 78 20.89 -4.57 30.34
CA GLU A 78 19.85 -5.58 30.26
C GLU A 78 19.41 -5.79 28.81
N VAL A 79 19.95 -6.84 28.20
CA VAL A 79 19.27 -7.60 27.15
C VAL A 79 18.37 -8.61 27.85
N SER A 80 17.05 -8.49 27.69
CA SER A 80 16.10 -9.54 28.04
C SER A 80 15.37 -10.07 26.82
#